data_AF-A0A977LB20-F1
#
_entry.id   AF-A0A977LB20-F1
#
_cell.length_a   1.000
_cell.length_b   1.000
_cell.length_c   1.000
_cell.angle_alpha   90.00
_cell.angle_beta   90.00
_cell.angle_gamma   90.00
#
_symmetry.space_group_name_H-M   'P 1'
#
loop_
_entity.id
_entity.type
_entity.pdbx_description
1 polymer ?
#
loop_
_entity_poly.entity_id
_entity_poly.type
_entity_poly.pdbx_seq_one_letter_code
_entity_poly.pdbx_strand_id
1 'polypeptide(L)'
;MIIGDKDEFAVEYSFSDDYPRDMGYGRIWIKNKFIGTFTDIIFLSGYLLGTLNEFERAKELEDEIRQLTKDRLFDLLASGQYEQSDKYLVKGSTFTDDFSIWTYKFENQTYFLWRVMRTDFFEDLNNYKQDVFLESVPTDTLNKVINKLETEFWDKGILKVR
;
A
#
# COMPACT_ATOMS: atom_id res chain seq x y z
N MET A 1 14.78 -4.92 6.47
CA MET A 1 14.18 -4.49 7.76
C MET A 1 12.67 -4.62 7.65
N ILE A 2 11.99 -4.92 8.76
CA ILE A 2 10.53 -5.03 8.82
C ILE A 2 10.02 -4.19 10.00
N ILE A 3 9.00 -3.37 9.75
CA ILE A 3 8.27 -2.62 10.79
C ILE A 3 6.82 -3.08 10.77
N GLY A 4 6.34 -3.64 11.88
CA GLY A 4 4.99 -4.22 11.99
C GLY A 4 5.00 -5.74 12.03
N ASP A 5 3.84 -6.34 11.76
CA ASP A 5 3.64 -7.79 11.70
C ASP A 5 3.07 -8.18 10.32
N LYS A 6 3.74 -9.07 9.59
CA LYS A 6 3.31 -9.48 8.24
C LYS A 6 1.94 -10.16 8.25
N ASP A 7 1.57 -10.82 9.34
CA ASP A 7 0.26 -11.49 9.49
C ASP A 7 -0.89 -10.50 9.78
N GLU A 8 -0.56 -9.22 10.03
CA GLU A 8 -1.53 -8.15 10.22
C GLU A 8 -1.29 -7.02 9.20
N PHE A 9 -0.33 -6.15 9.50
CA PHE A 9 0.15 -5.07 8.65
C PHE A 9 1.62 -4.81 8.93
N ALA A 10 2.45 -4.76 7.88
CA ALA A 10 3.86 -4.42 8.01
C ALA A 10 4.40 -3.69 6.78
N VAL A 11 5.54 -3.05 6.96
CA VAL A 11 6.35 -2.50 5.89
C VAL A 11 7.69 -3.22 5.93
N GLU A 12 8.11 -3.76 4.78
CA GLU A 12 9.43 -4.33 4.61
C GLU A 12 10.24 -3.41 3.71
N TYR A 13 11.44 -3.03 4.13
CA TYR A 13 12.30 -2.12 3.39
C TYR A 13 13.79 -2.40 3.63
N SER A 14 14.65 -1.94 2.72
CA SER A 14 16.11 -1.95 2.90
C SER A 14 16.72 -0.74 2.21
N PHE A 15 17.85 -0.24 2.72
CA PHE A 15 18.64 0.78 2.04
C PHE A 15 19.52 0.13 0.99
N SER A 16 19.75 0.83 -0.11
CA SER A 16 20.75 0.43 -1.08
C SER A 16 22.09 1.09 -0.76
N ASP A 17 23.16 0.29 -0.75
CA ASP A 17 24.53 0.80 -0.50
C ASP A 17 25.09 1.56 -1.71
N ASP A 18 24.57 1.29 -2.91
CA ASP A 18 25.06 1.85 -4.19
C ASP A 18 24.41 3.20 -4.54
N TYR A 19 23.46 3.68 -3.73
CA TYR A 19 22.62 4.84 -4.03
C TYR A 19 22.57 5.84 -2.87
N PRO A 20 22.03 7.07 -3.09
CA PRO A 20 21.78 8.00 -2.00
C PRO A 20 21.05 7.36 -0.81
N ARG A 21 21.35 7.83 0.41
CA ARG A 21 20.90 7.21 1.68
C ARG A 21 19.39 7.09 1.86
N ASP A 22 18.61 7.83 1.08
CA ASP A 22 17.14 7.83 1.07
C ASP A 22 16.55 6.88 0.04
N MET A 23 17.39 6.20 -0.76
CA MET A 23 16.99 5.22 -1.76
C MET A 23 17.15 3.78 -1.27
N GLY A 24 16.28 2.90 -1.75
CA GLY A 24 16.30 1.49 -1.39
C GLY A 24 15.11 0.73 -1.93
N TYR A 25 14.81 -0.41 -1.33
CA TYR A 25 13.74 -1.31 -1.75
C TYR A 25 12.66 -1.33 -0.69
N GLY A 26 11.40 -1.45 -1.10
CA GLY A 26 10.27 -1.42 -0.17
C GLY A 26 9.05 -2.15 -0.69
N ARG A 27 8.33 -2.84 0.19
CA ARG A 27 6.99 -3.37 -0.09
C ARG A 27 6.11 -3.33 1.15
N ILE A 28 4.80 -3.39 0.94
CA ILE A 28 3.81 -3.30 2.01
C ILE A 28 3.15 -4.66 2.20
N TRP A 29 3.03 -5.12 3.43
CA TRP A 29 2.43 -6.40 3.81
C TRP A 29 1.07 -6.19 4.47
N ILE A 30 0.08 -6.98 4.05
CA ILE A 30 -1.30 -6.97 4.54
C ILE A 30 -1.76 -8.43 4.61
N LYS A 31 -2.00 -8.95 5.82
CA LYS A 31 -2.46 -10.35 6.03
C LYS A 31 -1.65 -11.39 5.24
N ASN A 32 -0.33 -11.30 5.37
CA ASN A 32 0.70 -12.13 4.72
C ASN A 32 0.67 -12.13 3.17
N LYS A 33 0.01 -11.13 2.59
CA LYS A 33 0.09 -10.78 1.16
C LYS A 33 0.84 -9.46 1.06
N PHE A 34 1.36 -9.13 -0.12
CA PHE A 34 2.11 -7.90 -0.29
C PHE A 34 1.62 -7.05 -1.47
N ILE A 35 1.78 -5.73 -1.36
CA ILE A 35 1.57 -4.77 -2.42
C ILE A 35 2.94 -4.18 -2.80
N GLY A 36 3.19 -4.17 -4.11
CA GLY A 36 4.41 -3.70 -4.74
C GLY A 36 5.51 -4.75 -4.86
N THR A 37 6.69 -4.35 -5.32
CA THR A 37 7.86 -5.23 -5.49
C THR A 37 8.99 -4.86 -4.54
N PHE A 38 9.77 -5.85 -4.08
CA PHE A 38 11.01 -5.62 -3.33
C PHE A 38 12.26 -5.56 -4.24
N THR A 39 12.08 -5.44 -5.55
CA THR A 39 13.18 -5.41 -6.53
C THR A 39 13.35 -4.06 -7.22
N ASP A 40 12.36 -3.18 -7.14
CA ASP A 40 12.46 -1.81 -7.65
C ASP A 40 13.15 -0.89 -6.64
N ILE A 41 14.06 -0.05 -7.14
CA ILE A 41 14.75 0.93 -6.30
C ILE A 41 13.98 2.25 -6.27
N ILE A 42 13.63 2.68 -5.06
CA ILE A 42 12.72 3.80 -4.81
C ILE A 42 13.31 4.77 -3.79
N PHE A 43 12.95 6.05 -3.90
CA PHE A 43 13.05 6.99 -2.79
C PHE A 43 12.08 6.55 -1.68
N LEU A 44 12.62 6.03 -0.58
CA LEU A 44 11.81 5.42 0.48
C LEU A 44 10.88 6.43 1.17
N SER A 45 11.34 7.65 1.41
CA SER A 45 10.50 8.72 1.99
C SER A 45 9.44 9.25 1.02
N GLY A 46 9.76 9.32 -0.27
CA GLY A 46 8.85 9.84 -1.29
C GLY A 46 7.78 8.83 -1.70
N TYR A 47 8.20 7.60 -1.99
CA TYR A 47 7.35 6.60 -2.63
C TYR A 47 6.73 5.64 -1.62
N LEU A 48 7.55 5.00 -0.78
CA LEU A 48 7.03 4.04 0.20
C LEU A 48 6.19 4.76 1.28
N LEU A 49 6.78 5.76 1.96
CA LEU A 49 6.04 6.54 2.95
C LEU A 49 4.89 7.35 2.32
N GLY A 50 5.08 7.87 1.09
CA GLY A 50 4.01 8.52 0.34
C GLY A 50 2.79 7.62 0.12
N THR A 51 3.02 6.37 -0.30
CA THR A 51 1.94 5.38 -0.49
C THR A 51 1.21 5.06 0.82
N LEU A 52 1.96 4.95 1.93
CA LEU A 52 1.36 4.71 3.25
C LEU A 52 0.51 5.90 3.73
N ASN A 53 0.93 7.13 3.44
CA ASN A 53 0.17 8.32 3.76
C ASN A 53 -1.14 8.39 2.96
N GLU A 54 -1.18 7.87 1.73
CA GLU A 54 -2.43 7.72 0.99
C GLU A 54 -3.36 6.69 1.65
N PHE A 55 -2.82 5.58 2.17
CA PHE A 55 -3.62 4.61 2.95
C PHE A 55 -4.20 5.22 4.23
N GLU A 56 -3.41 6.04 4.95
CA GLU A 56 -3.88 6.74 6.14
C GLU A 56 -5.03 7.72 5.83
N ARG A 57 -4.98 8.36 4.66
CA ARG A 57 -5.98 9.34 4.18
C ARG A 57 -7.26 8.72 3.64
N ALA A 58 -7.37 7.39 3.63
CA ALA A 58 -8.55 6.66 3.18
C ALA A 58 -9.85 7.24 3.77
N LYS A 59 -10.87 7.35 2.92
CA LYS A 59 -12.18 7.92 3.23
C LYS A 59 -13.18 6.83 3.58
N GLU A 60 -14.24 7.21 4.28
CA GLU A 60 -15.36 6.30 4.52
C GLU A 60 -16.07 5.98 3.19
N LEU A 61 -16.38 4.71 2.96
CA LEU A 61 -17.10 4.24 1.78
C LEU A 61 -18.59 4.16 2.09
N GLU A 62 -19.42 4.60 1.14
CA GLU A 62 -20.88 4.54 1.24
C GLU A 62 -21.37 3.09 1.45
N ASP A 63 -22.36 2.91 2.32
CA ASP A 63 -22.82 1.59 2.78
C ASP A 63 -23.29 0.67 1.64
N GLU A 64 -24.01 1.22 0.66
CA GLU A 64 -24.53 0.48 -0.48
C GLU A 64 -23.40 -0.12 -1.34
N ILE A 65 -22.32 0.64 -1.50
CA ILE A 65 -21.15 0.23 -2.29
C ILE A 65 -20.32 -0.81 -1.52
N ARG A 66 -20.18 -0.62 -0.21
CA ARG A 66 -19.42 -1.51 0.68
C ARG A 66 -20.00 -2.92 0.79
N GLN A 67 -21.30 -3.09 0.54
CA GLN A 67 -21.97 -4.39 0.57
C GLN A 67 -21.71 -5.25 -0.68
N LEU A 68 -21.08 -4.69 -1.72
CA LEU A 68 -20.72 -5.43 -2.91
C LEU A 68 -19.67 -6.51 -2.59
N THR A 69 -19.74 -7.63 -3.31
CA THR A 69 -18.65 -8.62 -3.31
C THR A 69 -17.35 -7.96 -3.79
N LYS A 70 -16.19 -8.41 -3.31
CA LYS A 70 -14.88 -7.83 -3.68
C LYS A 70 -14.68 -7.66 -5.19
N ASP A 71 -15.11 -8.63 -6.02
CA ASP A 71 -14.95 -8.57 -7.48
C ASP A 71 -15.83 -7.47 -8.09
N ARG A 72 -17.10 -7.40 -7.66
CA ARG A 72 -18.02 -6.32 -8.07
C ARG A 72 -17.58 -4.95 -7.59
N LEU A 73 -17.04 -4.85 -6.37
CA LEU A 73 -16.50 -3.62 -5.84
C LEU A 73 -15.29 -3.16 -6.67
N PHE A 74 -14.38 -4.09 -6.99
CA PHE A 74 -13.24 -3.83 -7.84
C PHE A 74 -13.67 -3.35 -9.23
N ASP A 75 -14.56 -4.08 -9.90
CA ASP A 75 -15.06 -3.70 -11.22
C ASP A 75 -15.72 -2.31 -11.22
N LEU A 76 -16.50 -2.00 -10.18
CA LEU A 76 -17.16 -0.71 -10.05
C LEU A 76 -16.14 0.43 -9.89
N LEU A 77 -15.14 0.24 -9.03
CA LEU A 77 -14.12 1.26 -8.77
C LEU A 77 -13.13 1.41 -9.94
N ALA A 78 -12.78 0.30 -10.61
CA ALA A 78 -11.85 0.29 -11.74
C ALA A 78 -12.47 0.79 -13.04
N SER A 79 -13.77 0.60 -13.24
CA SER A 79 -14.46 1.03 -14.47
C SER A 79 -14.68 2.54 -14.56
N GLY A 80 -14.48 3.28 -13.47
CA GLY A 80 -14.79 4.72 -13.38
C GLY A 80 -16.29 5.03 -13.47
N GLN A 81 -17.17 4.02 -13.43
CA GLN A 81 -18.63 4.23 -13.44
C GLN A 81 -19.14 4.86 -12.14
N TYR A 82 -18.42 4.63 -11.04
CA TYR A 82 -18.64 5.35 -9.80
C TYR A 82 -17.87 6.66 -9.82
N GLU A 83 -18.59 7.78 -9.86
CA GLU A 83 -18.04 9.14 -9.97
C GLU A 83 -17.01 9.45 -8.85
N GLN A 84 -17.17 8.81 -7.68
CA GLN A 84 -16.28 9.01 -6.54
C GLN A 84 -15.13 8.00 -6.46
N SER A 85 -14.95 7.13 -7.46
CA SER A 85 -13.90 6.08 -7.48
C SER A 85 -12.49 6.63 -7.19
N ASP A 86 -12.16 7.79 -7.78
CA ASP A 86 -10.88 8.47 -7.57
C ASP A 86 -10.61 8.87 -6.12
N LYS A 87 -11.65 9.03 -5.28
CA LYS A 87 -11.49 9.37 -3.86
C LYS A 87 -10.90 8.22 -3.04
N TYR A 88 -11.05 6.99 -3.53
CA TYR A 88 -10.58 5.78 -2.87
C TYR A 88 -9.32 5.22 -3.53
N LEU A 89 -9.00 5.69 -4.74
CA LEU A 89 -7.82 5.27 -5.49
C LEU A 89 -6.55 5.70 -4.76
N VAL A 90 -5.67 4.75 -4.51
CA VAL A 90 -4.34 5.04 -4.01
C VAL A 90 -3.49 5.42 -5.21
N LYS A 91 -3.01 6.66 -5.21
CA LYS A 91 -2.00 7.10 -6.16
C LYS A 91 -0.68 6.43 -5.78
N GLY A 92 -0.45 5.27 -6.39
CA GLY A 92 0.74 4.47 -6.20
C GLY A 92 2.02 5.19 -6.62
N SER A 93 3.12 4.47 -6.52
CA SER A 93 4.46 4.91 -6.91
C SER A 93 5.13 3.82 -7.75
N THR A 94 6.40 3.99 -8.12
CA THR A 94 7.06 3.08 -9.08
C THR A 94 7.10 1.62 -8.62
N PHE A 95 7.17 1.35 -7.30
CA PHE A 95 7.14 -0.03 -6.82
C PHE A 95 5.73 -0.63 -6.80
N THR A 96 4.66 0.14 -7.01
CA THR A 96 3.25 -0.29 -6.97
C THR A 96 2.47 -0.02 -8.26
N ASP A 97 3.14 0.41 -9.33
CA ASP A 97 2.54 0.75 -10.62
C ASP A 97 1.91 -0.46 -11.34
N ASP A 98 2.42 -1.66 -11.09
CA ASP A 98 1.83 -2.92 -11.54
C ASP A 98 0.56 -3.31 -10.77
N PHE A 99 0.09 -2.48 -9.82
CA PHE A 99 -1.10 -2.75 -8.99
C PHE A 99 -2.18 -1.69 -9.21
N SER A 100 -3.44 -2.12 -9.20
CA SER A 100 -4.58 -1.23 -8.99
C SER A 100 -5.05 -1.37 -7.55
N ILE A 101 -5.06 -0.27 -6.81
CA ILE A 101 -5.23 -0.26 -5.35
C ILE A 101 -6.26 0.80 -4.96
N TRP A 102 -7.25 0.39 -4.18
CA TRP A 102 -8.19 1.28 -3.51
C TRP A 102 -8.17 1.06 -2.01
N THR A 103 -8.39 2.13 -1.25
CA THR A 103 -8.49 2.08 0.21
C THR A 103 -9.69 2.86 0.71
N TYR A 104 -10.32 2.34 1.76
CA TYR A 104 -11.44 3.00 2.44
C TYR A 104 -11.46 2.65 3.93
N LYS A 105 -12.21 3.43 4.72
CA LYS A 105 -12.40 3.21 6.15
C LYS A 105 -13.82 2.80 6.48
N PHE A 106 -13.96 1.95 7.49
CA PHE A 106 -15.25 1.61 8.10
C PHE A 106 -15.03 0.96 9.48
N GLU A 107 -15.83 1.33 10.49
CA GLU A 107 -15.78 0.74 11.86
C GLU A 107 -14.36 0.58 12.45
N ASN A 108 -13.55 1.64 12.39
CA ASN A 108 -12.15 1.65 12.87
C ASN A 108 -11.23 0.64 12.18
N GLN A 109 -11.58 0.21 10.97
CA GLN A 109 -10.75 -0.59 10.08
C GLN A 109 -10.41 0.22 8.82
N THR A 110 -9.19 0.04 8.33
CA THR A 110 -8.80 0.42 6.97
C THR A 110 -8.88 -0.83 6.10
N TYR A 111 -9.64 -0.74 5.01
CA TYR A 111 -9.79 -1.77 4.01
C TYR A 111 -8.90 -1.48 2.80
N PHE A 112 -8.32 -2.53 2.25
CA PHE A 112 -7.46 -2.51 1.09
C PHE A 112 -8.06 -3.44 0.04
N LEU A 113 -8.38 -2.87 -1.11
CA LEU A 113 -8.86 -3.61 -2.28
C LEU A 113 -7.79 -3.49 -3.36
N TRP A 114 -7.24 -4.60 -3.83
CA TRP A 114 -6.22 -4.53 -4.87
C TRP A 114 -6.21 -5.73 -5.80
N ARG A 115 -5.56 -5.53 -6.95
CA ARG A 115 -5.22 -6.57 -7.91
C ARG A 115 -3.89 -6.21 -8.57
N VAL A 116 -3.05 -7.21 -8.80
CA VAL A 116 -1.86 -7.05 -9.65
C VAL A 116 -2.29 -7.14 -11.12
N MET A 117 -1.92 -6.13 -11.90
CA MET A 117 -2.28 -5.97 -13.31
C MET A 117 -1.23 -6.60 -14.23
N ARG A 118 0.03 -6.64 -13.78
CA ARG A 118 1.16 -7.20 -14.52
C ARG A 118 2.09 -7.96 -13.58
N THR A 119 2.53 -9.14 -14.01
CA THR A 119 3.39 -10.02 -13.20
C THR A 119 4.70 -10.36 -13.91
N ASP A 120 4.90 -9.85 -15.12
CA ASP A 120 5.99 -10.20 -16.03
C ASP A 120 7.24 -9.32 -15.87
N PHE A 121 7.13 -8.23 -15.12
CA PHE A 121 8.20 -7.23 -15.02
C PHE A 121 9.17 -7.50 -13.86
N PHE A 122 8.66 -7.89 -12.68
CA PHE A 122 9.46 -8.15 -11.49
C PHE A 122 9.42 -9.63 -11.09
N GLU A 123 10.59 -10.18 -10.74
CA GLU A 123 10.71 -11.62 -10.45
C GLU A 123 9.86 -12.08 -9.26
N ASP A 124 9.70 -11.22 -8.25
CA ASP A 124 8.88 -11.51 -7.07
C ASP A 124 7.37 -11.48 -7.36
N LEU A 125 6.96 -10.97 -8.52
CA LEU A 125 5.57 -10.98 -8.99
C LEU A 125 5.24 -12.17 -9.90
N ASN A 126 6.22 -12.91 -10.41
CA ASN A 126 6.01 -14.00 -11.39
C ASN A 126 4.99 -15.07 -10.92
N ASN A 127 4.89 -15.32 -9.61
CA ASN A 127 3.95 -16.28 -9.02
C ASN A 127 2.83 -15.60 -8.22
N TYR A 128 2.69 -14.28 -8.34
CA TYR A 128 1.67 -13.53 -7.64
C TYR A 128 0.31 -13.79 -8.28
N LYS A 129 -0.69 -14.16 -7.47
CA LYS A 129 -2.04 -14.42 -7.98
C LYS A 129 -2.69 -13.15 -8.49
N GLN A 130 -3.18 -13.15 -9.71
CA GLN A 130 -3.90 -12.00 -10.31
C GLN A 130 -5.38 -11.90 -9.90
N ASP A 131 -5.72 -12.42 -8.71
CA ASP A 131 -7.06 -12.36 -8.13
C ASP A 131 -7.32 -10.96 -7.52
N VAL A 132 -8.59 -10.64 -7.30
CA VAL A 132 -8.97 -9.49 -6.47
C VAL A 132 -8.80 -9.86 -4.99
N PHE A 133 -8.06 -9.03 -4.27
CA PHE A 133 -7.89 -9.12 -2.82
C PHE A 133 -8.66 -8.00 -2.13
N LEU A 134 -9.33 -8.36 -1.03
CA LEU A 134 -9.95 -7.42 -0.12
C LEU A 134 -9.59 -7.84 1.30
N GLU A 135 -8.80 -7.03 1.98
CA GLU A 135 -8.37 -7.27 3.36
C GLU A 135 -8.60 -6.03 4.21
N SER A 136 -8.69 -6.21 5.52
CA SER A 136 -8.80 -5.10 6.47
C SER A 136 -7.82 -5.24 7.61
N VAL A 137 -7.40 -4.09 8.15
CA VAL A 137 -6.57 -4.00 9.35
C VAL A 137 -7.14 -2.92 10.27
N PRO A 138 -6.94 -3.02 11.60
CA PRO A 138 -7.30 -1.94 12.50
C PRO A 138 -6.58 -0.65 12.09
N THR A 139 -7.31 0.46 12.00
CA THR A 139 -6.75 1.77 11.59
C THR A 139 -5.58 2.17 12.51
N ASP A 140 -5.68 1.87 13.80
CA ASP A 140 -4.60 2.14 14.76
C ASP A 140 -3.34 1.31 14.50
N THR A 141 -3.47 0.09 13.97
CA THR A 141 -2.32 -0.74 13.59
C THR A 141 -1.57 -0.10 12.43
N LEU A 142 -2.29 0.30 11.37
CA LEU A 142 -1.73 1.04 10.24
C LEU A 142 -0.96 2.28 10.73
N ASN A 143 -1.62 3.13 11.51
CA ASN A 143 -1.03 4.37 12.02
C ASN A 143 0.21 4.11 12.90
N LYS A 144 0.22 3.05 13.71
CA LYS A 144 1.39 2.66 14.51
C LYS A 144 2.58 2.27 13.62
N VAL A 145 2.35 1.55 12.52
CA VAL A 145 3.41 1.17 11.59
C VAL A 145 3.95 2.38 10.84
N ILE A 146 3.08 3.29 10.39
CA ILE A 146 3.48 4.55 9.74
C ILE A 146 4.35 5.38 10.69
N ASN A 147 3.86 5.67 11.91
CA ASN A 147 4.60 6.46 12.90
C ASN A 147 5.98 5.87 13.24
N LYS A 148 6.07 4.53 13.32
CA LYS A 148 7.35 3.83 13.55
C LYS A 148 8.29 4.00 12.37
N LEU A 149 7.79 3.86 11.13
CA LEU A 149 8.59 4.05 9.93
C LEU A 149 9.09 5.49 9.80
N GLU A 150 8.23 6.47 10.08
CA GLU A 150 8.63 7.88 10.10
C GLU A 150 9.72 8.13 11.14
N THR A 151 9.55 7.62 12.36
CA THR A 151 10.57 7.77 13.43
C THR A 151 11.91 7.16 13.00
N GLU A 152 11.90 5.95 12.44
CA GLU A 152 13.09 5.28 11.94
C GLU A 152 13.76 6.05 10.79
N PHE A 153 12.97 6.64 9.88
CA PHE A 153 13.50 7.48 8.80
C PHE A 153 14.06 8.81 9.32
N TRP A 154 13.46 9.38 10.35
CA TRP A 154 13.98 10.56 11.04
C TRP A 154 15.33 10.27 11.71
N ASP A 155 15.41 9.18 12.48
CA ASP A 155 16.62 8.79 13.22
C ASP A 155 17.80 8.49 12.28
N LYS A 156 17.52 8.06 11.05
CA LYS A 156 18.53 7.85 9.99
C LYS A 156 18.82 9.09 9.14
N GLY A 157 18.15 10.22 9.38
CA GLY A 157 18.33 11.46 8.63
C GLY A 157 17.79 11.44 7.19
N ILE A 158 16.83 10.54 6.91
CA ILE A 158 16.15 10.42 5.61
C ILE A 158 15.05 11.46 5.48
N LEU A 159 14.25 11.63 6.54
CA LEU A 159 13.31 12.74 6.66
C LEU A 159 14.02 13.98 7.20
N LYS A 160 13.66 15.16 6.67
CA LYS A 160 14.35 16.43 6.95
C LYS A 160 13.46 17.59 7.38
N VAL A 161 12.14 17.53 7.15
CA VAL A 161 11.18 18.57 7.57
C VAL A 161 9.86 17.91 8.02
N ARG A 162 9.27 18.40 9.12
CA ARG A 162 7.90 18.05 9.56
C ARG A 162 6.88 19.03 9.00
#